data_AF-A0A975LD54-F1
#
_entry.id   AF-A0A975LD54-F1
#
_cell.length_a   1.000
_cell.length_b   1.000
_cell.length_c   1.000
_cell.angle_alpha   90.00
_cell.angle_beta   90.00
_cell.angle_gamma   90.00
#
_symmetry.space_group_name_H-M   'P 1'
#
loop_
_entity.id
_entity.type
_entity.pdbx_description
1 polymer ?
#
loop_
_entity_poly.entity_id
_entity_poly.type
_entity_poly.pdbx_seq_one_letter_code
_entity_poly.pdbx_strand_id
1 'polypeptide(L)'
;MEKILPIIIISFVLILIYALFIFSRYHRCPADKLMVIYGRVGNDKNGEPRGFVCIHGGAAFIWPIIQSYKYLDLKPIKGEIKLKNALSKDNVFVEIDAEFTISISTEEGVRENAVECLLGLSHEEIHDITKDILVGNLRSLVKNKNAKELNMNNDEFMSGVYSNATDELEKIGIKPIRINFDCISTFGGGTEKQDLMNITGQNLADSKINKIELGNDKIIIYLNRKPDVNVIIKCIDYIGYELLGKRDNFTVSEILINDVDKSNGNNNALSDNPDSNWQQIHIKLLNGVEMKITCKAFEVYY
;
A
#
# COMPACT_ATOMS: atom_id res chain seq x y z
N MET A 1 7.13 20.37 -81.21
CA MET A 1 6.39 20.65 -79.96
C MET A 1 5.84 19.40 -79.29
N GLU A 2 5.48 18.35 -80.04
CA GLU A 2 4.89 17.11 -79.49
C GLU A 2 5.73 16.39 -78.42
N LYS A 3 7.06 16.45 -78.47
CA LYS A 3 7.94 15.83 -77.46
C LYS A 3 8.19 16.67 -76.20
N ILE A 4 7.87 17.97 -76.24
CA ILE A 4 8.11 18.90 -75.12
C ILE A 4 6.97 18.81 -74.09
N LEU A 5 5.74 18.68 -74.57
CA LEU A 5 4.54 18.52 -73.74
C LEU A 5 4.65 17.35 -72.72
N PRO A 6 5.04 16.11 -73.11
CA PRO A 6 5.16 15.01 -72.14
C PRO A 6 6.28 15.23 -71.13
N ILE A 7 7.38 15.90 -71.49
CA ILE A 7 8.48 16.19 -70.55
C ILE A 7 8.03 17.16 -69.46
N ILE A 8 7.28 18.21 -69.84
CA ILE A 8 6.73 19.18 -68.89
C ILE A 8 5.75 18.48 -67.93
N ILE A 9 4.88 17.61 -68.46
CA ILE A 9 3.93 16.85 -67.66
C ILE A 9 4.66 15.93 -66.67
N ILE A 10 5.66 15.18 -67.11
CA ILE A 10 6.46 14.29 -66.25
C ILE A 10 7.18 15.10 -65.16
N SER A 11 7.79 16.24 -65.53
CA SER A 11 8.47 17.12 -64.57
C SER A 11 7.51 17.65 -63.51
N PHE A 12 6.32 18.10 -63.93
CA PHE A 12 5.28 18.58 -63.00
C PHE A 12 4.80 17.48 -62.05
N VAL A 13 4.58 16.26 -62.56
CA VAL A 13 4.19 15.10 -61.74
C VAL A 13 5.29 14.75 -60.73
N LEU A 14 6.57 14.76 -61.13
CA LEU A 14 7.69 14.52 -60.21
C LEU A 14 7.77 15.57 -59.10
N ILE A 15 7.61 16.86 -59.44
CA ILE A 15 7.60 17.95 -58.46
C ILE A 15 6.42 17.80 -57.49
N LEU A 16 5.23 17.44 -58.00
CA LEU A 16 4.05 17.22 -57.18
C LEU A 16 4.25 16.05 -56.20
N ILE A 17 4.80 14.92 -56.67
CA ILE A 17 5.12 13.77 -55.83
C ILE A 17 6.14 14.15 -54.75
N TYR A 18 7.18 14.90 -55.11
CA TYR A 18 8.20 15.37 -54.18
C TYR A 18 7.61 16.31 -53.11
N ALA A 19 6.73 17.23 -53.51
CA ALA A 19 6.04 18.12 -52.59
C ALA A 19 5.15 17.34 -51.61
N LEU A 20 4.33 16.41 -52.11
CA LEU A 20 3.50 15.54 -51.26
C LEU A 20 4.35 14.70 -50.29
N PHE A 21 5.52 14.23 -50.73
CA PHE A 21 6.45 13.49 -49.87
C PHE A 21 6.96 14.35 -48.71
N ILE A 22 7.31 15.62 -48.96
CA ILE A 22 7.74 16.57 -47.92
C ILE A 22 6.60 16.87 -46.96
N PHE A 23 5.40 17.18 -47.46
CA PHE A 23 4.25 17.47 -46.61
C PHE A 23 3.86 16.27 -45.74
N SER A 24 4.00 15.05 -46.26
CA SER A 24 3.75 13.82 -45.49
C SER A 24 4.74 13.58 -44.35
N ARG A 25 5.86 14.32 -44.26
CA ARG A 25 6.83 14.22 -43.17
C ARG A 25 6.67 15.28 -42.09
N TYR A 26 5.75 16.22 -42.28
CA TYR A 26 5.44 17.24 -41.29
C TYR A 26 4.38 16.72 -40.31
N HIS A 27 4.79 16.31 -39.12
CA HIS A 27 3.89 15.82 -38.08
C HIS A 27 3.63 16.90 -37.03
N ARG A 28 2.36 17.12 -36.72
CA ARG A 28 1.93 18.01 -35.65
C ARG A 28 1.81 17.23 -34.34
N CYS A 29 2.29 17.80 -33.25
CA CYS A 29 2.15 17.22 -31.92
C CYS A 29 0.87 17.76 -31.27
N PRO A 30 -0.09 16.89 -30.91
CA PRO A 30 -1.23 17.27 -30.08
C PRO A 30 -0.78 17.81 -28.72
N ALA A 31 -1.64 18.60 -28.06
CA ALA A 31 -1.34 19.15 -26.74
C ALA A 31 -1.40 18.10 -25.61
N ASP A 32 -2.13 17.01 -25.80
CA ASP A 32 -2.28 15.89 -24.86
C ASP A 32 -1.18 14.83 -25.00
N LYS A 33 -0.17 15.06 -25.85
CA LYS A 33 0.91 14.13 -26.11
C LYS A 33 2.26 14.82 -26.12
N LEU A 34 3.28 14.08 -25.71
CA LEU A 34 4.67 14.43 -25.91
C LEU A 34 5.23 13.66 -27.10
N MET A 35 5.72 14.36 -28.11
CA MET A 35 6.36 13.75 -29.26
C MET A 35 7.86 13.63 -29.00
N VAL A 36 8.35 12.39 -29.05
CA VAL A 36 9.76 12.06 -28.88
C VAL A 36 10.32 11.67 -30.23
N ILE A 37 11.30 12.42 -30.72
CA ILE A 37 12.02 12.11 -31.94
C ILE A 37 13.39 11.55 -31.55
N TYR A 38 13.74 10.40 -32.08
CA TYR A 38 15.00 9.71 -31.76
C TYR A 38 15.71 9.24 -33.04
N GLY A 39 17.02 8.99 -32.92
CA GLY A 39 17.92 8.74 -34.05
C GLY A 39 18.94 9.85 -34.18
N ARG A 40 19.28 10.26 -35.41
CA ARG A 40 20.25 11.35 -35.62
C ARG A 40 19.56 12.72 -35.46
N VAL A 41 19.50 13.21 -34.23
CA VAL A 41 18.78 14.45 -33.85
C VAL A 41 19.69 15.66 -33.56
N GLY A 42 20.99 15.55 -33.84
CA GLY A 42 21.96 16.65 -33.70
C GLY A 42 22.66 16.65 -32.34
N ASN A 43 23.32 17.77 -32.01
CA ASN A 43 24.09 17.93 -30.79
C ASN A 43 23.34 18.81 -29.77
N ASP A 44 23.58 18.60 -28.49
CA ASP A 44 23.06 19.41 -27.40
C ASP A 44 23.73 20.79 -27.32
N LYS A 45 23.20 21.66 -26.45
CA LYS A 45 23.78 22.97 -26.11
C LYS A 45 25.27 22.87 -25.73
N ASN A 46 25.70 21.71 -25.22
CA ASN A 46 27.08 21.43 -24.81
C ASN A 46 27.93 20.73 -25.88
N GLY A 47 27.41 20.50 -27.08
CA GLY A 47 28.15 19.88 -28.19
C GLY A 47 28.11 18.34 -28.21
N GLU A 48 27.59 17.70 -27.16
CA GLU A 48 27.40 16.24 -27.08
C GLU A 48 26.27 15.77 -28.01
N PRO A 49 26.36 14.56 -28.61
CA PRO A 49 25.28 14.02 -29.44
C PRO A 49 24.00 13.81 -28.61
N ARG A 50 22.87 14.42 -29.02
CA ARG A 50 21.57 14.16 -28.41
C ARG A 50 21.03 12.82 -28.88
N GLY A 51 20.61 11.97 -27.93
CA GLY A 51 19.95 10.70 -28.24
C GLY A 51 18.51 10.86 -28.74
N PHE A 52 17.81 11.88 -28.25
CA PHE A 52 16.43 12.18 -28.60
C PHE A 52 16.10 13.68 -28.40
N VAL A 53 14.97 14.11 -28.96
CA VAL A 53 14.40 15.46 -28.80
C VAL A 53 12.93 15.33 -28.40
N CYS A 54 12.58 15.98 -27.30
CA CYS A 54 11.22 16.04 -26.76
C CYS A 54 10.51 17.31 -27.21
N ILE A 55 9.34 17.17 -27.81
CA ILE A 55 8.51 18.28 -28.30
C ILE A 55 7.13 18.16 -27.68
N HIS A 56 6.79 19.17 -26.87
CA HIS A 56 5.46 19.35 -26.28
C HIS A 56 4.78 20.50 -27.05
N GLY A 57 3.69 20.19 -27.76
CA GLY A 57 3.02 21.15 -28.63
C GLY A 57 3.83 21.56 -29.87
N GLY A 58 3.13 22.03 -30.90
CA GLY A 58 3.75 22.48 -32.16
C GLY A 58 3.88 21.38 -33.20
N ALA A 59 4.95 21.40 -33.98
CA ALA A 59 5.15 20.48 -35.10
C ALA A 59 6.63 20.30 -35.41
N ALA A 60 6.97 19.13 -35.94
CA ALA A 60 8.33 18.80 -36.33
C ALA A 60 8.37 18.09 -37.68
N PHE A 61 9.47 18.32 -38.38
CA PHE A 61 9.79 17.60 -39.60
C PHE A 61 10.65 16.38 -39.24
N ILE A 62 10.15 15.18 -39.53
CA ILE A 62 10.86 13.93 -39.22
C ILE A 62 11.53 13.40 -40.48
N TRP A 63 12.85 13.21 -40.41
CA TRP A 63 13.62 12.68 -41.52
C TRP A 63 13.50 11.15 -41.62
N PRO A 64 12.83 10.59 -42.64
CA PRO A 64 12.34 9.21 -42.64
C PRO A 64 13.40 8.10 -42.56
N ILE A 65 14.67 8.37 -42.90
CA ILE A 65 15.73 7.36 -42.96
C ILE A 65 16.57 7.32 -41.67
N ILE A 66 16.75 8.47 -41.02
CA ILE A 66 17.68 8.64 -39.89
C ILE A 66 16.99 9.00 -38.58
N GLN A 67 15.69 9.28 -38.63
CA GLN A 67 14.88 9.68 -37.48
C GLN A 67 13.58 8.87 -37.44
N SER A 68 13.18 8.53 -36.23
CA SER A 68 11.88 7.94 -35.92
C SER A 68 11.24 8.76 -34.80
N TYR A 69 9.92 8.63 -34.67
CA TYR A 69 9.19 9.34 -33.62
C TYR A 69 8.24 8.39 -32.89
N LYS A 70 8.00 8.69 -31.63
CA LYS A 70 6.99 8.05 -30.79
C LYS A 70 6.24 9.12 -30.00
N TYR A 71 5.05 8.76 -29.55
CA TYR A 71 4.26 9.60 -28.66
C TYR A 71 4.22 9.00 -27.27
N LEU A 72 4.28 9.86 -26.27
CA LEU A 72 4.03 9.56 -24.87
C LEU A 72 2.77 10.31 -24.45
N ASP A 73 1.81 9.62 -23.83
CA ASP A 73 0.51 10.21 -23.48
C ASP A 73 0.63 10.98 -22.16
N LEU A 74 0.16 12.23 -22.15
CA LEU A 74 0.24 13.12 -20.98
C LEU A 74 -1.02 13.06 -20.12
N LYS A 75 -2.01 12.23 -20.47
CA LYS A 75 -3.26 12.12 -19.73
C LYS A 75 -3.02 11.67 -18.29
N PRO A 76 -3.76 12.24 -17.32
CA PRO A 76 -3.69 11.80 -15.94
C PRO A 76 -4.10 10.34 -15.79
N ILE A 77 -3.32 9.60 -15.01
CA ILE A 77 -3.60 8.22 -14.63
C ILE A 77 -4.05 8.24 -13.17
N LYS A 78 -5.18 7.59 -12.90
CA LYS A 78 -5.73 7.42 -11.56
C LYS A 78 -5.50 5.99 -11.10
N GLY A 79 -5.22 5.81 -9.82
CA GLY A 79 -5.07 4.50 -9.22
C GLY A 79 -5.40 4.50 -7.74
N GLU A 80 -5.62 3.30 -7.22
CA GLU A 80 -5.82 3.04 -5.80
C GLU A 80 -4.73 2.10 -5.27
N ILE A 81 -4.35 2.31 -4.02
CA ILE A 81 -3.35 1.53 -3.30
C ILE A 81 -3.97 1.08 -2.00
N LYS A 82 -3.81 -0.21 -1.70
CA LYS A 82 -4.21 -0.79 -0.42
C LYS A 82 -3.00 -1.46 0.18
N LEU A 83 -2.44 -0.84 1.21
CA LEU A 83 -1.34 -1.41 1.99
C LEU A 83 -1.93 -2.22 3.13
N LYS A 84 -1.72 -3.54 3.10
CA LYS A 84 -2.17 -4.46 4.14
C LYS A 84 -1.02 -4.90 5.03
N ASN A 85 -1.33 -5.14 6.31
CA ASN A 85 -0.41 -5.69 7.32
C ASN A 85 0.94 -4.94 7.39
N ALA A 86 0.92 -3.60 7.31
CA ALA A 86 2.15 -2.83 7.49
C ALA A 86 2.46 -2.72 8.98
N LEU A 87 3.66 -3.15 9.38
CA LEU A 87 4.11 -3.06 10.77
C LEU A 87 4.58 -1.63 11.07
N SER A 88 3.93 -0.97 12.02
CA SER A 88 4.34 0.34 12.54
C SER A 88 5.51 0.23 13.52
N LYS A 89 6.05 1.37 13.95
CA LYS A 89 7.15 1.42 14.93
C LYS A 89 6.80 0.77 16.27
N ASP A 90 5.52 0.82 16.66
CA ASP A 90 5.01 0.26 17.91
C ASP A 90 4.58 -1.21 17.77
N ASN A 91 5.00 -1.88 16.68
CA ASN A 91 4.60 -3.25 16.34
C ASN A 91 3.09 -3.45 16.17
N VAL A 92 2.35 -2.39 15.85
CA VAL A 92 0.93 -2.46 15.51
C VAL A 92 0.77 -2.60 14.00
N PHE A 93 -0.07 -3.51 13.56
CA PHE A 93 -0.43 -3.64 12.15
C PHE A 93 -1.38 -2.50 11.73
N VAL A 94 -1.10 -1.90 10.57
CA VAL A 94 -1.89 -0.82 10.02
C VAL A 94 -2.28 -1.16 8.58
N GLU A 95 -3.53 -0.84 8.24
CA GLU A 95 -4.03 -0.86 6.88
C GLU A 95 -4.17 0.58 6.39
N ILE A 96 -3.68 0.86 5.19
CA ILE A 96 -3.74 2.21 4.61
C ILE A 96 -4.32 2.07 3.22
N ASP A 97 -5.43 2.76 3.00
CA ASP A 97 -6.02 2.95 1.69
C ASP A 97 -5.57 4.31 1.15
N ALA A 98 -5.18 4.38 -0.11
CA ALA A 98 -4.75 5.63 -0.73
C ALA A 98 -5.24 5.72 -2.17
N GLU A 99 -5.69 6.90 -2.55
CA GLU A 99 -6.05 7.23 -3.92
C GLU A 99 -5.05 8.23 -4.49
N PHE A 100 -4.55 7.96 -5.71
CA PHE A 100 -3.60 8.84 -6.36
C PHE A 100 -4.03 9.19 -7.77
N THR A 101 -3.58 10.37 -8.21
CA THR A 101 -3.66 10.84 -9.59
C THR A 101 -2.29 11.36 -9.97
N ILE A 102 -1.70 10.79 -11.01
CA ILE A 102 -0.38 11.12 -11.52
C ILE A 102 -0.47 11.55 -12.98
N SER A 103 0.56 12.21 -13.47
CA SER A 103 0.76 12.50 -14.89
C SER A 103 2.23 12.49 -15.23
N ILE A 104 2.54 12.27 -16.50
CA ILE A 104 3.90 12.41 -16.99
C ILE A 104 4.31 13.88 -16.97
N SER A 105 5.49 14.18 -16.44
CA SER A 105 5.97 15.55 -16.32
C SER A 105 6.39 16.12 -17.69
N THR A 106 6.06 17.38 -17.92
CA THR A 106 6.49 18.14 -19.10
C THR A 106 7.64 19.11 -18.80
N GLU A 107 8.10 19.16 -17.56
CA GLU A 107 9.16 20.07 -17.10
C GLU A 107 10.54 19.62 -17.61
N GLU A 108 11.39 20.60 -17.97
CA GLU A 108 12.77 20.33 -18.43
C GLU A 108 13.58 19.69 -17.29
N GLY A 109 14.29 18.61 -17.59
CA GLY A 109 15.01 17.78 -16.63
C GLY A 109 14.24 16.51 -16.22
N VAL A 110 12.95 16.64 -15.89
CA VAL A 110 12.12 15.51 -15.46
C VAL A 110 11.52 14.77 -16.67
N ARG A 111 11.16 15.51 -17.71
CA ARG A 111 10.57 14.97 -18.95
C ARG A 111 11.53 14.05 -19.70
N GLU A 112 12.83 14.33 -19.66
CA GLU A 112 13.86 13.48 -20.27
C GLU A 112 13.90 12.10 -19.58
N ASN A 113 13.80 12.06 -18.25
CA ASN A 113 13.65 10.80 -17.51
C ASN A 113 12.37 10.05 -17.90
N ALA A 114 11.26 10.76 -18.14
CA ALA A 114 10.01 10.13 -18.59
C ALA A 114 10.19 9.42 -19.93
N VAL A 115 10.97 10.00 -20.84
CA VAL A 115 11.26 9.39 -22.13
C VAL A 115 12.16 8.18 -22.01
N GLU A 116 13.17 8.22 -21.14
CA GLU A 116 14.08 7.09 -20.94
C GLU A 116 13.40 5.91 -20.25
N CYS A 117 12.56 6.18 -19.24
CA CYS A 117 11.93 5.14 -18.43
C CYS A 117 10.57 4.67 -18.95
N LEU A 118 9.74 5.57 -19.51
CA LEU A 118 8.33 5.28 -19.80
C LEU A 118 8.01 5.15 -21.30
N LEU A 119 8.94 5.48 -22.20
CA LEU A 119 8.65 5.47 -23.63
C LEU A 119 8.38 4.05 -24.16
N GLY A 120 7.15 3.84 -24.61
CA GLY A 120 6.71 2.57 -25.17
C GLY A 120 6.05 1.64 -24.17
N LEU A 121 5.96 2.05 -22.90
CA LEU A 121 5.11 1.38 -21.92
C LEU A 121 3.63 1.73 -22.17
N SER A 122 2.76 0.79 -21.84
CA SER A 122 1.32 0.99 -21.77
C SER A 122 0.93 1.79 -20.51
N HIS A 123 -0.29 2.32 -20.48
CA HIS A 123 -0.79 3.03 -19.30
C HIS A 123 -0.90 2.13 -18.07
N GLU A 124 -1.15 0.84 -18.27
CA GLU A 124 -1.24 -0.16 -17.20
C GLU A 124 0.13 -0.44 -16.59
N GLU A 125 1.17 -0.59 -17.41
CA GLU A 125 2.55 -0.76 -16.92
C GLU A 125 3.03 0.48 -16.14
N ILE A 126 2.73 1.69 -16.63
CA ILE A 126 3.07 2.93 -15.91
C ILE A 126 2.33 3.01 -14.57
N HIS A 127 1.06 2.61 -14.55
CA HIS A 127 0.26 2.52 -13.33
C HIS A 127 0.90 1.55 -12.32
N ASP A 128 1.30 0.36 -12.76
CA ASP A 128 1.86 -0.66 -11.87
C ASP A 128 3.24 -0.27 -11.32
N ILE A 129 4.12 0.29 -12.16
CA ILE A 129 5.41 0.83 -11.72
C ILE A 129 5.21 1.91 -10.65
N THR A 130 4.27 2.82 -10.89
CA THR A 130 3.96 3.90 -9.92
C THR A 130 3.42 3.32 -8.62
N LYS A 131 2.51 2.35 -8.72
CA LYS A 131 1.92 1.67 -7.55
C LYS A 131 3.00 1.02 -6.70
N ASP A 132 3.96 0.32 -7.30
CA ASP A 132 5.05 -0.35 -6.58
C ASP A 132 5.95 0.65 -5.83
N ILE A 133 6.30 1.77 -6.47
CA ILE A 133 7.10 2.84 -5.85
C ILE A 133 6.35 3.44 -4.66
N LEU A 134 5.07 3.77 -4.84
CA LEU A 134 4.23 4.35 -3.78
C LEU A 134 4.04 3.37 -2.61
N VAL A 135 3.80 2.09 -2.89
CA VAL A 135 3.69 1.03 -1.86
C VAL A 135 5.01 0.87 -1.09
N GLY A 136 6.14 0.87 -1.78
CA GLY A 136 7.46 0.78 -1.17
C GLY A 136 7.74 1.95 -0.21
N ASN A 137 7.46 3.16 -0.66
CA ASN A 137 7.61 4.38 0.14
C ASN A 137 6.67 4.42 1.34
N LEU A 138 5.39 4.08 1.14
CA LEU A 138 4.41 3.98 2.22
C LEU A 138 4.86 2.96 3.28
N ARG A 139 5.30 1.77 2.87
CA ARG A 139 5.78 0.74 3.79
C ARG A 139 6.99 1.20 4.60
N SER A 140 7.94 1.90 3.96
CA SER A 140 9.13 2.44 4.63
C SER A 140 8.77 3.50 5.69
N LEU A 141 7.79 4.37 5.38
CA LEU A 141 7.37 5.44 6.27
C LEU A 141 6.54 4.94 7.45
N VAL A 142 5.65 3.97 7.24
CA VAL A 142 4.86 3.36 8.32
C VAL A 142 5.76 2.72 9.38
N LYS A 143 6.85 2.06 8.96
CA LYS A 143 7.83 1.45 9.88
C LYS A 143 8.44 2.44 10.88
N ASN A 144 8.54 3.71 10.51
CA ASN A 144 9.20 4.74 11.31
C ASN A 144 8.23 5.58 12.15
N LYS A 145 6.92 5.39 12.00
CA LYS A 145 5.86 6.15 12.68
C LYS A 145 5.05 5.27 13.63
N ASN A 146 4.56 5.89 14.69
CA ASN A 146 3.70 5.27 15.69
C ASN A 146 2.27 5.17 15.15
N ALA A 147 1.54 4.09 15.45
CA ALA A 147 0.17 3.89 14.95
C ALA A 147 -0.78 5.03 15.39
N LYS A 148 -0.56 5.55 16.60
CA LYS A 148 -1.31 6.71 17.12
C LYS A 148 -1.04 8.00 16.33
N GLU A 149 0.20 8.22 15.92
CA GLU A 149 0.57 9.41 15.13
C GLU A 149 -0.01 9.34 13.71
N LEU A 150 -0.04 8.15 13.11
CA LEU A 150 -0.68 7.92 11.81
C LEU A 150 -2.17 8.30 11.82
N ASN A 151 -2.85 8.12 12.96
CA ASN A 151 -4.27 8.45 13.10
C ASN A 151 -4.53 9.88 13.60
N MET A 152 -3.62 10.48 14.37
CA MET A 152 -3.84 11.78 15.04
C MET A 152 -3.20 12.99 14.34
N ASN A 153 -2.11 12.82 13.58
CA ASN A 153 -1.40 13.94 12.95
C ASN A 153 -1.18 13.68 11.46
N ASN A 154 -2.30 13.62 10.73
CA ASN A 154 -2.34 13.21 9.35
C ASN A 154 -1.52 14.16 8.45
N ASP A 155 -1.55 15.47 8.68
CA ASP A 155 -0.96 16.47 7.77
C ASP A 155 0.57 16.41 7.68
N GLU A 156 1.26 16.23 8.80
CA GLU A 156 2.73 16.12 8.83
C GLU A 156 3.19 14.79 8.21
N PHE A 157 2.46 13.71 8.47
CA PHE A 157 2.70 12.42 7.84
C PHE A 157 2.46 12.49 6.33
N MET A 158 1.31 13.03 5.89
CA MET A 158 0.98 13.23 4.48
C MET A 158 2.04 14.04 3.76
N SER A 159 2.52 15.12 4.36
CA SER A 159 3.53 15.99 3.75
C SER A 159 4.85 15.25 3.54
N GLY A 160 5.28 14.43 4.52
CA GLY A 160 6.47 13.60 4.40
C GLY A 160 6.33 12.50 3.33
N VAL A 161 5.18 11.83 3.28
CA VAL A 161 4.89 10.82 2.24
C VAL A 161 4.87 11.46 0.87
N TYR A 162 4.20 12.60 0.74
CA TYR A 162 4.07 13.32 -0.52
C TYR A 162 5.43 13.79 -1.05
N SER A 163 6.29 14.37 -0.20
CA SER A 163 7.63 14.81 -0.61
C SER A 163 8.47 13.64 -1.09
N ASN A 164 8.57 12.57 -0.30
CA ASN A 164 9.40 11.41 -0.66
C ASN A 164 8.87 10.69 -1.90
N ALA A 165 7.54 10.57 -2.02
CA ALA A 165 6.92 10.01 -3.21
C ALA A 165 7.19 10.87 -4.46
N THR A 166 7.14 12.20 -4.32
CA THR A 166 7.45 13.12 -5.42
C THR A 166 8.89 12.94 -5.89
N ASP A 167 9.85 12.91 -4.96
CA ASP A 167 11.27 12.74 -5.29
C ASP A 167 11.55 11.42 -6.04
N GLU A 168 10.90 10.31 -5.66
CA GLU A 168 11.06 9.03 -6.34
C GLU A 168 10.32 8.96 -7.69
N LEU A 169 9.13 9.56 -7.79
CA LEU A 169 8.37 9.60 -9.03
C LEU A 169 9.02 10.51 -10.08
N GLU A 170 9.62 11.63 -9.68
CA GLU A 170 10.32 12.53 -10.60
C GLU A 170 11.56 11.90 -11.23
N LYS A 171 12.24 10.97 -10.53
CA LYS A 171 13.36 10.20 -11.10
C LYS A 171 12.97 9.36 -12.31
N ILE A 172 11.71 8.92 -12.38
CA ILE A 172 11.18 8.17 -13.53
C ILE A 172 10.34 9.06 -14.47
N GLY A 173 10.28 10.36 -14.20
CA GLY A 173 9.60 11.33 -15.04
C GLY A 173 8.09 11.51 -14.77
N ILE A 174 7.60 11.06 -13.61
CA ILE A 174 6.20 11.15 -13.20
C ILE A 174 6.03 12.28 -12.19
N LYS A 175 4.98 13.08 -12.36
CA LYS A 175 4.57 14.12 -11.42
C LYS A 175 3.26 13.74 -10.74
N PRO A 176 3.19 13.70 -9.40
CA PRO A 176 1.92 13.54 -8.70
C PRO A 176 1.06 14.81 -8.85
N ILE A 177 -0.20 14.64 -9.25
CA ILE A 177 -1.20 15.71 -9.27
C ILE A 177 -1.93 15.75 -7.92
N ARG A 178 -2.26 14.56 -7.40
CA ARG A 178 -2.98 14.41 -6.12
C ARG A 178 -2.68 13.06 -5.51
N ILE A 179 -2.51 13.04 -4.19
CA ILE A 179 -2.49 11.81 -3.39
C ILE A 179 -3.32 12.07 -2.13
N ASN A 180 -4.34 11.24 -1.92
CA ASN A 180 -5.12 11.21 -0.68
C ASN A 180 -4.83 9.89 0.03
N PHE A 181 -4.72 9.91 1.35
CA PHE A 181 -4.56 8.70 2.14
C PHE A 181 -5.64 8.66 3.22
N ASP A 182 -6.22 7.48 3.40
CA ASP A 182 -7.17 7.12 4.43
C ASP A 182 -6.54 5.99 5.25
N CYS A 183 -6.22 6.30 6.51
CA CYS A 183 -5.63 5.32 7.43
C CYS A 183 -6.76 4.55 8.14
N ILE A 184 -6.73 3.23 8.08
CA ILE A 184 -7.58 2.33 8.86
C ILE A 184 -6.67 1.55 9.81
N SER A 185 -6.57 2.01 11.05
CA SER A 185 -5.83 1.27 12.08
C SER A 185 -6.68 0.10 12.59
N THR A 186 -6.40 -1.12 12.11
CA THR A 186 -6.98 -2.36 12.66
C THR A 186 -6.09 -2.85 13.80
N PHE A 187 -6.54 -2.71 15.05
CA PHE A 187 -5.81 -3.16 16.26
C PHE A 187 -5.77 -4.69 16.47
N GLY A 188 -5.99 -5.49 15.42
CA GLY A 188 -6.08 -6.95 15.54
C GLY A 188 -6.34 -7.61 14.20
N GLY A 189 -5.34 -7.65 13.33
CA GLY A 189 -5.48 -8.21 12.00
C GLY A 189 -4.24 -8.95 11.54
N GLY A 190 -4.19 -10.25 11.80
CA GLY A 190 -3.48 -11.22 10.96
C GLY A 190 -2.11 -11.72 11.44
N THR A 191 -2.11 -12.56 12.48
CA THR A 191 -1.42 -13.87 12.58
C THR A 191 -1.70 -14.48 13.95
N GLU A 192 -2.93 -14.94 14.13
CA GLU A 192 -3.57 -15.18 15.43
C GLU A 192 -3.30 -16.55 16.08
N LYS A 193 -2.15 -17.18 15.83
CA LYS A 193 -1.85 -18.50 16.46
C LYS A 193 -0.48 -18.64 17.11
N GLN A 194 0.54 -17.90 16.69
CA GLN A 194 1.89 -18.08 17.24
C GLN A 194 2.26 -17.02 18.29
N ASP A 195 1.74 -15.79 18.15
CA ASP A 195 2.12 -14.68 19.03
C ASP A 195 1.30 -14.61 20.32
N LEU A 196 0.06 -15.13 20.31
CA LEU A 196 -0.78 -15.20 21.51
C LEU A 196 -0.11 -16.05 22.61
N MET A 197 0.60 -17.13 22.25
CA MET A 197 1.24 -18.03 23.22
C MET A 197 2.48 -17.40 23.91
N ASN A 198 3.20 -16.52 23.23
CA ASN A 198 4.37 -15.84 23.79
C ASN A 198 4.04 -14.53 24.53
N ILE A 199 2.95 -13.85 24.15
CA ILE A 199 2.56 -12.57 24.75
C ILE A 199 1.75 -12.79 26.05
N THR A 200 0.94 -13.85 26.17
CA THR A 200 0.08 -14.06 27.36
C THR A 200 0.77 -14.71 28.55
N GLY A 201 1.83 -15.51 28.35
CA GLY A 201 2.50 -16.24 29.43
C GLY A 201 3.44 -15.40 30.31
N GLN A 202 4.10 -14.37 29.77
CA GLN A 202 5.17 -13.67 30.51
C GLN A 202 4.89 -12.19 30.87
N ASN A 203 3.90 -11.53 30.27
CA ASN A 203 3.76 -10.06 30.35
C ASN A 203 2.57 -9.53 31.17
N LEU A 204 1.82 -10.40 31.85
CA LEU A 204 0.64 -10.04 32.66
C LEU A 204 0.86 -10.11 34.18
N ALA A 205 2.07 -10.47 34.63
CA ALA A 205 2.43 -10.41 36.04
C ALA A 205 2.17 -8.99 36.57
N ASP A 206 1.38 -8.89 37.65
CA ASP A 206 1.02 -7.68 38.40
C ASP A 206 -0.18 -6.84 37.89
N SER A 207 -1.07 -7.39 37.06
CA SER A 207 -2.29 -6.69 36.61
C SER A 207 -3.46 -6.87 37.58
N LYS A 208 -4.27 -5.84 37.87
CA LYS A 208 -5.45 -5.97 38.74
C LYS A 208 -6.73 -6.15 37.96
N ILE A 209 -7.60 -7.08 38.36
CA ILE A 209 -8.94 -7.19 37.77
C ILE A 209 -9.75 -5.97 38.20
N ASN A 210 -10.20 -5.17 37.24
CA ASN A 210 -11.00 -3.97 37.46
C ASN A 210 -12.50 -4.28 37.35
N LYS A 211 -12.89 -4.96 36.27
CA LYS A 211 -14.30 -5.27 35.98
C LYS A 211 -14.42 -6.56 35.17
N ILE A 212 -15.50 -7.30 35.39
CA ILE A 212 -15.88 -8.43 34.54
C ILE A 212 -17.30 -8.19 34.07
N GLU A 213 -17.52 -8.21 32.77
CA GLU A 213 -18.84 -8.13 32.15
C GLU A 213 -19.21 -9.49 31.54
N LEU A 214 -20.35 -10.02 31.96
CA LEU A 214 -20.91 -11.27 31.47
C LEU A 214 -22.06 -10.95 30.52
N GLY A 215 -21.92 -11.35 29.26
CA GLY A 215 -23.01 -11.41 28.29
C GLY A 215 -23.48 -12.84 28.05
N ASN A 216 -24.54 -13.01 27.26
CA ASN A 216 -25.07 -14.33 26.93
C ASN A 216 -24.03 -15.21 26.21
N ASP A 217 -23.28 -14.62 25.26
CA ASP A 217 -22.31 -15.36 24.42
C ASP A 217 -20.88 -14.77 24.49
N LYS A 218 -20.64 -13.81 25.39
CA LYS A 218 -19.32 -13.17 25.54
C LYS A 218 -18.97 -12.89 26.99
N ILE A 219 -17.69 -13.06 27.33
CA ILE A 219 -17.11 -12.62 28.61
C ILE A 219 -16.07 -11.55 28.31
N ILE A 220 -16.15 -10.41 29.00
CA ILE A 220 -15.17 -9.33 28.88
C ILE A 220 -14.51 -9.09 30.24
N ILE A 221 -13.19 -9.23 30.32
CA ILE A 221 -12.40 -9.00 31.53
C ILE A 221 -11.55 -7.76 31.33
N TYR A 222 -11.73 -6.77 32.19
CA TYR A 222 -10.94 -5.55 32.22
C TYR A 222 -9.86 -5.68 33.29
N LEU A 223 -8.60 -5.64 32.87
CA LEU A 223 -7.42 -5.65 33.71
C LEU A 223 -6.76 -4.27 33.67
N ASN A 224 -6.45 -3.72 34.83
CA ASN A 224 -5.69 -2.48 34.94
C ASN A 224 -4.25 -2.80 35.34
N ARG A 225 -3.29 -2.46 34.47
CA ARG A 225 -1.86 -2.60 34.70
C ARG A 225 -1.26 -1.23 35.00
N LYS A 226 -0.42 -1.14 36.04
CA LYS A 226 0.43 0.05 36.25
C LYS A 226 1.66 0.00 35.32
N PRO A 227 2.01 1.09 34.62
CA PRO A 227 1.36 2.40 34.59
C PRO A 227 0.35 2.47 33.42
N ASP A 228 -0.94 2.46 33.75
CA ASP A 228 -2.10 2.79 32.90
C ASP A 228 -2.31 2.03 31.56
N VAL A 229 -2.05 0.72 31.52
CA VAL A 229 -2.45 -0.13 30.38
C VAL A 229 -3.69 -0.93 30.76
N ASN A 230 -4.79 -0.77 30.01
CA ASN A 230 -6.04 -1.49 30.27
C ASN A 230 -6.13 -2.70 29.34
N VAL A 231 -5.82 -3.88 29.86
CA VAL A 231 -5.93 -5.12 29.08
C VAL A 231 -7.38 -5.60 29.12
N ILE A 232 -8.02 -5.74 27.96
CA ILE A 232 -9.37 -6.28 27.82
C ILE A 232 -9.27 -7.67 27.21
N ILE A 233 -9.79 -8.67 27.89
CA ILE A 233 -9.89 -10.04 27.34
C ILE A 233 -11.34 -10.28 26.99
N LYS A 234 -11.64 -10.45 25.71
CA LYS A 234 -12.98 -10.75 25.20
C LYS A 234 -13.02 -12.19 24.71
N CYS A 235 -13.76 -13.03 25.41
CA CYS A 235 -14.06 -14.39 25.00
C CYS A 235 -15.39 -14.42 24.23
N ILE A 236 -15.44 -15.13 23.11
CA ILE A 236 -16.62 -15.27 22.24
C ILE A 236 -17.03 -16.75 22.24
N ASP A 237 -18.35 -17.00 22.30
CA ASP A 237 -18.97 -18.32 22.41
C ASP A 237 -18.35 -19.12 23.56
N TYR A 238 -18.69 -18.80 24.83
CA TYR A 238 -18.17 -19.48 26.02
C TYR A 238 -19.16 -20.48 26.62
N ILE A 239 -18.68 -21.59 27.19
CA ILE A 239 -19.54 -22.60 27.85
C ILE A 239 -19.74 -22.24 29.33
N GLY A 240 -18.71 -21.70 29.97
CA GLY A 240 -18.74 -21.36 31.38
C GLY A 240 -17.40 -20.83 31.88
N TYR A 241 -17.41 -20.31 33.11
CA TYR A 241 -16.22 -19.96 33.86
C TYR A 241 -16.29 -20.62 35.24
N GLU A 242 -15.17 -21.15 35.72
CA GLU A 242 -15.05 -21.68 37.08
C GLU A 242 -14.09 -20.79 37.87
N LEU A 243 -14.57 -20.29 39.01
CA LEU A 243 -13.79 -19.50 39.96
C LEU A 243 -13.47 -20.37 41.17
N LEU A 244 -12.20 -20.75 41.32
CA LEU A 244 -11.72 -21.56 42.43
C LEU A 244 -11.11 -20.62 43.48
N GLY A 245 -11.93 -20.11 44.41
CA GLY A 245 -11.45 -19.32 45.55
C GLY A 245 -12.41 -18.26 46.10
N LYS A 246 -12.05 -17.66 47.25
CA LYS A 246 -12.90 -16.69 47.98
C LYS A 246 -12.77 -15.27 47.40
N ARG A 247 -13.90 -14.57 47.28
CA ARG A 247 -14.01 -13.18 46.80
C ARG A 247 -13.29 -12.21 47.73
N ASP A 248 -12.23 -11.55 47.23
CA ASP A 248 -11.97 -10.11 47.40
C ASP A 248 -10.71 -9.70 46.59
N ASN A 249 -10.80 -8.59 45.85
CA ASN A 249 -9.74 -7.89 45.10
C ASN A 249 -8.62 -8.76 44.51
N PHE A 250 -8.81 -9.20 43.27
CA PHE A 250 -7.89 -10.11 42.59
C PHE A 250 -6.82 -9.38 41.77
N THR A 251 -5.57 -9.78 41.98
CA THR A 251 -4.43 -9.40 41.12
C THR A 251 -4.01 -10.63 40.32
N VAL A 252 -3.87 -10.49 39.01
CA VAL A 252 -3.44 -11.52 38.06
C VAL A 252 -1.93 -11.69 38.16
N SER A 253 -1.51 -12.95 38.34
CA SER A 253 -0.11 -13.35 38.33
C SER A 253 0.33 -13.85 36.95
N GLU A 254 -0.54 -14.59 36.26
CA GLU A 254 -0.20 -15.25 34.99
C GLU A 254 -1.49 -15.62 34.24
N ILE A 255 -1.45 -15.58 32.91
CA ILE A 255 -2.51 -16.15 32.06
C ILE A 255 -1.88 -17.25 31.21
N LEU A 256 -2.36 -18.47 31.39
CA LEU A 256 -1.96 -19.65 30.64
C LEU A 256 -3.08 -20.01 29.67
N ILE A 257 -2.75 -20.22 28.40
CA ILE A 257 -3.72 -20.62 27.38
C ILE A 257 -3.33 -22.00 26.89
N ASN A 258 -4.20 -22.97 27.13
CA ASN A 258 -4.00 -24.34 26.72
C ASN A 258 -5.04 -24.70 25.65
N ASP A 259 -4.58 -25.24 24.53
CA ASP A 259 -5.46 -25.95 23.60
C ASP A 259 -5.86 -27.27 24.28
N VAL A 260 -7.16 -27.51 24.43
CA VAL A 260 -7.65 -28.78 24.95
C VAL A 260 -7.64 -29.78 23.79
N ASP A 261 -6.54 -30.52 23.65
CA ASP A 261 -6.52 -31.70 22.80
C ASP A 261 -7.46 -32.77 23.37
N LYS A 262 -8.30 -33.34 22.50
CA LYS A 262 -9.26 -34.40 22.83
C LYS A 262 -8.55 -35.71 23.20
N SER A 263 -7.90 -35.81 24.36
CA SER A 263 -7.66 -37.11 24.99
C SER A 263 -7.34 -36.99 26.48
N ASN A 264 -8.37 -37.07 27.33
CA ASN A 264 -8.50 -38.11 28.34
C ASN A 264 -9.70 -37.82 29.24
N GLY A 265 -10.57 -38.81 29.37
CA GLY A 265 -11.85 -38.69 30.04
C GLY A 265 -11.77 -38.63 31.55
N ASN A 266 -12.66 -37.85 32.16
CA ASN A 266 -13.78 -38.38 32.94
C ASN A 266 -14.74 -37.25 33.36
N ASN A 267 -15.98 -37.39 32.90
CA ASN A 267 -17.24 -37.14 33.61
C ASN A 267 -17.47 -35.79 34.31
N ASN A 268 -18.17 -34.85 33.67
CA ASN A 268 -19.64 -34.87 33.64
C ASN A 268 -20.21 -33.66 32.86
N ALA A 269 -21.12 -33.98 31.93
CA ALA A 269 -22.07 -33.12 31.20
C ALA A 269 -21.53 -32.07 30.23
N LEU A 270 -21.50 -32.43 28.94
CA LEU A 270 -22.09 -31.69 27.79
C LEU A 270 -21.80 -32.50 26.51
N SER A 271 -22.84 -33.05 25.88
CA SER A 271 -22.71 -33.88 24.67
C SER A 271 -22.67 -33.03 23.39
N ASP A 272 -22.02 -33.63 22.40
CA ASP A 272 -22.26 -33.54 20.95
C ASP A 272 -21.88 -32.26 20.18
N ASN A 273 -20.58 -32.11 19.87
CA ASN A 273 -20.12 -31.87 18.49
C ASN A 273 -18.59 -32.12 18.33
N PRO A 274 -18.10 -32.93 17.38
CA PRO A 274 -16.67 -33.12 17.15
C PRO A 274 -15.95 -31.95 16.43
N ASP A 275 -16.64 -30.94 15.93
CA ASP A 275 -16.03 -29.83 15.15
C ASP A 275 -15.65 -28.58 15.97
N SER A 276 -15.74 -28.64 17.30
CA SER A 276 -15.53 -27.46 18.13
C SER A 276 -14.07 -27.33 18.61
N ASN A 277 -13.33 -26.39 18.01
CA ASN A 277 -12.08 -25.85 18.55
C ASN A 277 -12.39 -25.08 19.86
N TRP A 278 -12.49 -25.78 20.98
CA TRP A 278 -12.60 -25.15 22.30
C TRP A 278 -11.22 -24.92 22.87
N GLN A 279 -10.99 -23.70 23.36
CA GLN A 279 -9.75 -23.29 24.00
C GLN A 279 -10.01 -23.03 25.48
N GLN A 280 -9.03 -23.36 26.32
CA GLN A 280 -9.12 -23.13 27.76
C GLN A 280 -8.14 -22.05 28.19
N ILE A 281 -8.68 -20.97 28.73
CA ILE A 281 -7.93 -19.86 29.31
C ILE A 281 -7.88 -20.07 30.83
N HIS A 282 -6.67 -20.16 31.36
CA HIS A 282 -6.38 -20.27 32.78
C HIS A 282 -5.77 -18.96 33.26
N ILE A 283 -6.45 -18.27 34.18
CA ILE A 283 -5.95 -17.05 34.79
C ILE A 283 -5.58 -17.39 36.24
N LYS A 284 -4.28 -17.36 36.54
CA LYS A 284 -3.78 -17.46 37.92
C LYS A 284 -3.79 -16.09 38.56
N LEU A 285 -4.29 -16.02 39.79
CA LEU A 285 -4.31 -14.81 40.59
C LEU A 285 -3.31 -14.94 41.75
N LEU A 286 -2.62 -13.85 42.09
CA LEU A 286 -1.60 -13.78 43.17
C LEU A 286 -2.10 -14.30 44.53
N ASN A 287 -3.43 -14.31 44.75
CA ASN A 287 -4.05 -14.76 46.00
C ASN A 287 -4.35 -16.27 46.03
N GLY A 288 -3.81 -17.06 45.10
CA GLY A 288 -4.06 -18.51 44.99
C GLY A 288 -5.44 -18.86 44.43
N VAL A 289 -6.14 -17.89 43.84
CA VAL A 289 -7.43 -18.08 43.17
C VAL A 289 -7.16 -18.33 41.68
N GLU A 290 -7.81 -19.33 41.12
CA GLU A 290 -7.71 -19.65 39.69
C GLU A 290 -9.05 -19.42 39.02
N MET A 291 -9.03 -18.81 37.83
CA MET A 291 -10.19 -18.69 36.96
C MET A 291 -9.94 -19.49 35.69
N LYS A 292 -10.85 -20.40 35.36
CA LYS A 292 -10.82 -21.18 34.12
C LYS A 292 -11.99 -20.76 33.24
N ILE A 293 -11.72 -20.45 31.98
CA ILE A 293 -12.73 -20.06 30.99
C ILE A 293 -12.58 -20.95 29.77
N THR A 294 -13.68 -21.51 29.29
CA THR A 294 -13.72 -22.32 28.07
C THR A 294 -14.50 -21.59 26.99
N CYS A 295 -13.82 -21.22 25.90
CA CYS A 295 -14.39 -20.43 24.79
C CYS A 295 -13.91 -20.93 23.43
N LYS A 296 -14.65 -20.65 22.35
CA LYS A 296 -14.21 -21.00 20.99
C LYS A 296 -13.17 -20.04 20.41
N ALA A 297 -13.29 -18.77 20.75
CA ALA A 297 -12.37 -17.73 20.31
C ALA A 297 -12.18 -16.70 21.42
N PHE A 298 -11.01 -16.07 21.46
CA PHE A 298 -10.73 -14.98 22.37
C PHE A 298 -9.87 -13.91 21.70
N GLU A 299 -10.09 -12.66 22.10
CA GLU A 299 -9.39 -11.49 21.63
C GLU A 299 -8.80 -10.78 22.87
N VAL A 300 -7.51 -10.46 22.83
CA VAL A 300 -6.85 -9.68 23.90
C VAL A 300 -6.51 -8.30 23.36
N TYR A 301 -7.05 -7.28 23.98
CA TYR A 301 -6.77 -5.87 23.71
C TYR A 301 -5.87 -5.34 24.82
N TYR A 302 -4.87 -4.52 24.50
CA TYR A 302 -3.96 -3.89 25.47
C TYR A 302 -4.16 -2.37 25.49
#